data_AF-A7B6U2-F1
#
_entry.id   AF-A7B6U2-F1
#
_cell.length_a   1.000
_cell.length_b   1.000
_cell.length_c   1.000
_cell.angle_alpha   90.00
_cell.angle_beta   90.00
_cell.angle_gamma   90.00
#
_symmetry.space_group_name_H-M   'P 1'
#
loop_
_entity.id
_entity.type
_entity.pdbx_description
1 polymer ?
#
loop_
_entity_poly.entity_id
_entity_poly.type
_entity_poly.pdbx_seq_one_letter_code
_entity_poly.pdbx_strand_id
1 'polypeptide(L)'
;MIWKPKQLGRQKIEERELEADKKNCRRFGPCGVGQKALYLNSFYFDRRYYVALDSVSRVFKRVAMSKGGFSGKGMFATIPYLVVQYDGGEEKQCIFKREEQVDALLDHIRSIRPEMPVHSVQAEKKTAGETADT
;
A
#
# COMPACT_ATOMS: atom_id res chain seq x y z
N MET A 1 3.67 -24.64 -5.00
CA MET A 1 4.46 -23.81 -5.94
C MET A 1 4.23 -22.35 -5.58
N ILE A 2 5.23 -21.66 -5.04
CA ILE A 2 5.11 -20.24 -4.67
C ILE A 2 5.21 -19.44 -5.97
N TRP A 3 4.11 -18.83 -6.42
CA TRP A 3 4.17 -17.98 -7.61
C TRP A 3 5.13 -16.80 -7.38
N LYS A 4 6.09 -16.64 -8.30
CA LYS A 4 6.96 -15.47 -8.37
C LYS A 4 6.09 -14.22 -8.52
N PRO A 5 6.25 -13.20 -7.65
CA PRO A 5 5.48 -11.97 -7.77
C PRO A 5 5.85 -11.28 -9.09
N LYS A 6 4.86 -10.72 -9.79
CA LYS A 6 5.07 -9.96 -11.02
C LYS A 6 5.55 -8.55 -10.66
N GLN A 7 6.63 -8.11 -11.30
CA GLN A 7 7.13 -6.75 -11.18
C GLN A 7 6.11 -5.75 -11.75
N LEU A 8 5.84 -4.67 -11.02
CA LEU A 8 5.05 -3.54 -11.51
C LEU A 8 5.91 -2.33 -11.89
N GLY A 9 6.92 -2.00 -11.08
CA GLY A 9 7.80 -0.86 -11.34
C GLY A 9 8.94 -1.17 -12.31
N ARG A 10 9.76 -0.19 -12.64
CA ARG A 10 10.90 -0.33 -13.56
C ARG A 10 12.11 -0.99 -12.91
N GLN A 11 12.34 -0.75 -11.62
CA GLN A 11 13.46 -1.34 -10.89
C GLN A 11 13.23 -2.84 -10.66
N LYS A 12 14.12 -3.65 -11.23
CA LYS A 12 14.12 -5.10 -11.08
C LYS A 12 14.91 -5.49 -9.84
N ILE A 13 14.40 -6.46 -9.09
CA ILE A 13 15.15 -7.16 -8.03
C ILE A 13 15.55 -8.52 -8.57
N GLU A 14 16.79 -8.92 -8.31
CA GLU A 14 17.29 -10.23 -8.73
C GLU A 14 16.47 -11.36 -8.14
N GLU A 15 16.28 -12.43 -8.91
CA GLU A 15 15.27 -13.45 -8.61
C GLU A 15 15.48 -14.12 -7.25
N ARG A 16 16.71 -14.54 -6.96
CA ARG A 16 17.05 -15.18 -5.69
C ARG A 16 16.85 -14.24 -4.50
N GLU A 17 17.15 -12.96 -4.69
CA GLU A 17 16.94 -11.95 -3.65
C GLU A 17 15.46 -11.68 -3.44
N LEU A 18 14.68 -11.56 -4.52
CA LEU A 18 13.24 -11.35 -4.47
C LEU A 18 12.50 -12.50 -3.79
N GLU A 19 12.94 -13.74 -4.02
CA GLU A 19 12.40 -14.93 -3.35
C GLU A 19 12.68 -14.90 -1.85
N ALA A 20 13.92 -14.60 -1.45
CA ALA A 20 14.31 -14.48 -0.05
C ALA A 20 13.56 -13.34 0.65
N ASP A 21 13.48 -12.17 0.00
CA ASP A 21 12.77 -10.99 0.50
C ASP A 21 11.27 -11.29 0.69
N LYS A 22 10.64 -11.96 -0.29
CA LYS A 22 9.22 -12.35 -0.21
C LYS A 22 8.97 -13.36 0.89
N LYS A 23 9.87 -14.33 1.06
CA LYS A 23 9.75 -15.35 2.09
C LYS A 23 9.80 -14.74 3.49
N ASN A 24 10.65 -13.73 3.69
CA ASN A 24 10.89 -13.10 4.98
C ASN A 24 10.09 -11.80 5.20
N CYS A 25 9.28 -11.37 4.22
CA CYS A 25 8.50 -10.14 4.35
C CYS A 25 7.51 -10.22 5.51
N ARG A 26 7.33 -9.08 6.21
CA ARG A 26 6.28 -8.95 7.23
C ARG A 26 4.94 -8.81 6.54
N ARG A 27 3.96 -9.62 6.93
CA ARG A 27 2.65 -9.70 6.26
C ARG A 27 1.62 -8.79 6.91
N PHE A 28 0.85 -8.10 6.08
CA PHE A 28 -0.25 -7.22 6.49
C PHE A 28 -1.43 -7.45 5.56
N GLY A 29 -2.41 -8.22 6.02
CA GLY A 29 -3.53 -8.64 5.18
C GLY A 29 -3.02 -9.26 3.85
N PRO A 30 -3.48 -8.76 2.69
CA PRO A 30 -3.10 -9.33 1.40
C PRO A 30 -1.74 -8.80 0.87
N CYS A 31 -1.11 -7.86 1.57
CA CYS A 31 0.18 -7.26 1.23
C CYS A 31 1.30 -7.79 2.15
N GLY A 32 2.53 -7.36 1.87
CA GLY A 32 3.68 -7.58 2.74
C GLY A 32 4.81 -6.60 2.47
N VAL A 33 5.60 -6.31 3.49
CA VAL A 33 6.74 -5.39 3.43
C VAL A 33 8.02 -6.20 3.62
N GLY A 34 8.84 -6.28 2.58
CA GLY A 34 10.19 -6.84 2.66
C GLY A 34 11.23 -5.78 2.97
N GLN A 35 12.50 -6.16 2.94
CA GLN A 35 13.63 -5.24 3.02
C GLN A 35 13.86 -4.52 1.68
N LYS A 36 13.61 -5.21 0.56
CA LYS A 36 13.83 -4.67 -0.80
C LYS A 36 12.54 -4.32 -1.53
N ALA A 37 11.44 -5.02 -1.27
CA ALA A 37 10.19 -4.83 -2.00
C ALA A 37 8.97 -4.62 -1.12
N LEU A 38 8.02 -3.86 -1.66
CA LEU A 38 6.63 -3.86 -1.21
C LEU A 38 5.83 -4.86 -2.06
N TYR A 39 5.24 -5.86 -1.40
CA TYR A 39 4.46 -6.91 -2.04
C TYR A 39 2.97 -6.59 -2.02
N LEU A 40 2.36 -6.58 -3.20
CA LEU A 40 1.00 -6.10 -3.44
C LEU A 40 0.10 -7.22 -3.94
N ASN A 41 -1.19 -7.15 -3.62
CA ASN A 41 -2.17 -8.13 -4.07
C ASN A 41 -2.78 -7.80 -5.44
N SER A 42 -3.31 -8.85 -6.07
CA SER A 42 -4.39 -8.71 -7.04
C SER A 42 -5.75 -8.83 -6.32
N PHE A 43 -6.85 -8.72 -7.07
CA PHE A 43 -8.19 -8.95 -6.52
C PHE A 43 -8.36 -10.33 -5.86
N TYR A 44 -7.65 -11.34 -6.35
CA TYR A 44 -7.83 -12.74 -5.92
C TYR A 44 -6.62 -13.35 -5.21
N PHE A 45 -5.43 -12.75 -5.36
CA PHE A 45 -4.19 -13.35 -4.89
C PHE A 45 -3.37 -12.35 -4.07
N ASP A 46 -3.06 -12.73 -2.84
CA ASP A 46 -2.12 -12.02 -1.98
C ASP A 46 -0.71 -11.97 -2.59
N ARG A 47 -0.01 -10.85 -2.40
CA ARG A 47 1.42 -10.70 -2.74
C ARG A 47 1.77 -11.23 -4.15
N ARG A 48 0.86 -10.99 -5.10
CA ARG A 48 0.96 -11.38 -6.53
C ARG A 48 1.90 -10.48 -7.31
N TYR A 49 2.10 -9.27 -6.83
CA TYR A 49 2.93 -8.24 -7.42
C TYR A 49 4.01 -7.76 -6.46
N TYR A 50 5.02 -7.08 -7.00
CA TYR A 50 5.97 -6.32 -6.20
C TYR A 50 6.36 -5.00 -6.87
N VAL A 51 6.75 -4.04 -6.03
CA VAL A 51 7.44 -2.81 -6.40
C VAL A 51 8.70 -2.74 -5.53
N ALA A 52 9.86 -2.42 -6.11
CA ALA A 52 11.06 -2.18 -5.32
C ALA A 52 10.84 -0.95 -4.41
N LEU A 53 11.21 -1.03 -3.14
CA LEU A 53 10.94 0.04 -2.17
C LEU A 53 11.55 1.37 -2.60
N ASP A 54 12.74 1.35 -3.21
CA ASP A 54 13.41 2.56 -3.71
C ASP A 54 12.68 3.23 -4.89
N SER A 55 11.77 2.51 -5.57
CA SER A 55 10.93 3.08 -6.62
C SER A 55 9.61 3.65 -6.09
N VAL A 56 9.28 3.43 -4.82
CA VAL A 56 8.04 3.90 -4.19
C VAL A 56 8.22 5.35 -3.77
N SER A 57 7.35 6.23 -4.27
CA SER A 57 7.36 7.64 -3.93
C SER A 57 6.42 7.98 -2.77
N ARG A 58 5.37 7.19 -2.55
CA ARG A 58 4.36 7.43 -1.50
C ARG A 58 3.51 6.18 -1.25
N VAL A 59 3.13 5.95 0.01
CA VAL A 59 2.21 4.85 0.37
C VAL A 59 1.18 5.35 1.37
N PHE A 60 -0.12 5.31 1.08
CA PHE A 60 -1.11 5.89 1.98
C PHE A 60 -2.42 5.12 2.01
N LYS A 61 -3.18 5.31 3.10
CA LYS A 61 -4.53 4.78 3.25
C LYS A 61 -5.53 5.64 2.48
N ARG A 62 -6.46 5.00 1.77
CA ARG A 62 -7.67 5.62 1.21
C ARG A 62 -8.88 4.81 1.64
N VAL A 63 -9.94 5.45 2.09
CA VAL A 63 -11.20 4.78 2.45
C VAL A 63 -12.28 5.23 1.48
N ALA A 64 -12.92 4.29 0.80
CA ALA A 64 -14.07 4.57 -0.06
C ALA A 64 -15.35 4.03 0.56
N MET A 65 -16.48 4.69 0.27
CA MET A 65 -17.80 4.19 0.66
C MET A 65 -18.32 3.22 -0.41
N SER A 66 -18.88 2.09 0.01
CA SER A 66 -19.51 1.15 -0.93
C SER A 66 -20.69 1.80 -1.66
N LYS A 67 -20.93 1.39 -2.92
CA LYS A 67 -22.08 1.87 -3.73
C LYS A 67 -23.44 1.59 -3.07
N GLY A 68 -23.53 0.58 -2.20
CA GLY A 68 -24.76 0.26 -1.44
C GLY A 68 -25.19 1.36 -0.49
N GLY A 69 -24.26 2.21 -0.02
CA GLY A 69 -24.56 3.40 0.78
C GLY A 69 -25.10 4.58 -0.04
N PHE A 70 -24.85 4.61 -1.35
CA PHE A 70 -25.31 5.70 -2.23
C PHE A 70 -26.75 5.49 -2.73
N SER A 71 -27.22 4.23 -2.77
CA SER A 71 -28.58 3.87 -3.19
C SER A 71 -29.58 3.68 -2.05
N GLY A 72 -29.16 3.81 -0.78
CA GLY A 72 -30.02 3.67 0.40
C GLY A 72 -30.57 2.25 0.65
N LYS A 73 -30.07 1.23 -0.08
CA LYS A 73 -30.61 -0.14 -0.05
C LYS A 73 -29.60 -1.20 0.43
N GLY A 74 -28.43 -0.82 0.95
CA GLY A 74 -27.39 -1.76 1.36
C GLY A 74 -26.61 -1.34 2.60
N MET A 75 -25.92 -2.30 3.22
CA MET A 75 -25.04 -2.09 4.38
C MET A 75 -23.91 -1.12 4.02
N PHE A 76 -23.79 -0.02 4.77
CA PHE A 76 -22.67 0.91 4.69
C PHE A 76 -21.39 0.16 5.05
N ALA A 77 -20.58 -0.15 4.05
CA ALA A 77 -19.27 -0.76 4.25
C ALA A 77 -18.21 0.23 3.75
N THR A 78 -17.34 0.66 4.65
CA THR A 78 -16.09 1.32 4.28
C THR A 78 -15.18 0.27 3.64
N ILE A 79 -14.58 0.62 2.51
CA ILE A 79 -13.62 -0.23 1.82
C ILE A 79 -12.25 0.45 2.00
N PRO A 80 -11.38 -0.10 2.85
CA PRO A 80 -10.04 0.43 3.04
C PRO A 80 -9.12 -0.04 1.92
N TYR A 81 -8.33 0.89 1.40
CA TYR A 81 -7.32 0.66 0.38
C TYR A 81 -5.96 1.12 0.88
N LEU A 82 -4.93 0.32 0.59
CA LEU A 82 -3.57 0.81 0.50
C LEU A 82 -3.34 1.33 -0.91
N VAL A 83 -2.82 2.55 -1.02
CA VAL A 83 -2.44 3.18 -2.28
C VAL A 83 -0.93 3.32 -2.32
N VAL A 84 -0.30 2.79 -3.37
CA VAL A 84 1.15 2.81 -3.57
C VAL A 84 1.45 3.55 -4.85
N GLN A 85 2.19 4.66 -4.75
CA GLN A 85 2.66 5.44 -5.88
C GLN A 85 4.13 5.12 -6.14
N TYR A 86 4.49 4.93 -7.40
CA TYR A 86 5.84 4.52 -7.79
C TYR A 86 6.20 5.05 -9.19
N ASP A 87 7.50 5.00 -9.51
CA ASP A 87 8.06 5.40 -10.81
C ASP A 87 7.62 6.80 -11.31
N GLY A 88 7.34 7.72 -10.39
CA GLY A 88 7.02 9.12 -10.70
C GLY A 88 5.62 9.38 -11.30
N GLY A 89 4.68 8.43 -11.21
CA GLY A 89 3.31 8.66 -11.68
C GLY A 89 2.38 7.44 -11.72
N GLU A 90 2.90 6.24 -11.51
CA GLU A 90 2.10 5.02 -11.45
C GLU A 90 1.44 4.86 -10.08
N GLU A 91 0.25 4.26 -10.04
CA GLU A 91 -0.48 4.00 -8.80
C GLU A 91 -1.05 2.58 -8.79
N LYS A 92 -0.83 1.84 -7.69
CA LYS A 92 -1.50 0.57 -7.41
C LYS A 92 -2.33 0.68 -6.13
N GLN A 93 -3.60 0.32 -6.24
CA GLN A 93 -4.52 0.23 -5.10
C GLN A 93 -4.74 -1.22 -4.69
N CYS A 94 -4.76 -1.47 -3.38
CA CYS A 94 -4.88 -2.78 -2.77
C CYS A 94 -5.99 -2.74 -1.74
N ILE A 95 -7.07 -3.51 -1.95
CA ILE A 95 -8.20 -3.60 -1.01
C ILE A 95 -7.79 -4.43 0.20
N PHE A 96 -8.14 -3.94 1.38
CA PHE A 96 -8.02 -4.67 2.64
C PHE A 96 -9.41 -4.99 3.20
N LYS A 97 -9.51 -6.11 3.93
CA LYS A 97 -10.74 -6.47 4.65
C LYS A 97 -10.91 -5.67 5.94
N ARG A 98 -9.78 -5.23 6.52
CA ARG A 98 -9.68 -4.66 7.85
C ARG A 98 -8.78 -3.43 7.78
N GLU A 99 -9.29 -2.30 8.23
CA GLU A 99 -8.61 -1.01 8.13
C GLU A 99 -7.34 -0.98 8.99
N GLU A 100 -7.38 -1.61 10.16
CA GLU A 100 -6.24 -1.68 11.09
C GLU A 100 -5.01 -2.38 10.50
N GLN A 101 -5.21 -3.23 9.47
CA GLN A 101 -4.10 -3.85 8.75
C GLN A 101 -3.41 -2.91 7.76
N VAL A 102 -4.14 -1.90 7.24
CA VAL A 102 -3.55 -0.82 6.46
C VAL A 102 -2.74 0.06 7.39
N ASP A 103 -3.31 0.43 8.55
CA ASP A 103 -2.64 1.28 9.54
C ASP A 103 -1.36 0.63 10.06
N ALA A 104 -1.40 -0.65 10.45
CA ALA A 104 -0.21 -1.38 10.89
C ALA A 104 0.88 -1.48 9.80
N LEU A 105 0.49 -1.55 8.52
CA LEU A 105 1.44 -1.53 7.41
C LEU A 105 2.10 -0.15 7.29
N LEU A 106 1.32 0.93 7.35
CA LEU A 106 1.83 2.30 7.26
C LEU A 106 2.76 2.63 8.44
N ASP A 107 2.42 2.20 9.65
CA ASP A 107 3.28 2.36 10.83
C ASP A 107 4.61 1.61 10.66
N HIS A 108 4.56 0.40 10.11
CA HIS A 108 5.76 -0.36 9.83
C HIS A 108 6.62 0.30 8.74
N ILE A 109 6.00 0.81 7.68
CA ILE A 109 6.69 1.58 6.65
C ILE A 109 7.37 2.81 7.27
N ARG A 110 6.64 3.58 8.08
CA ARG A 110 7.17 4.78 8.74
C ARG A 110 8.36 4.46 9.64
N SER A 111 8.41 3.27 10.24
CA SER A 111 9.54 2.86 11.08
C SER A 111 10.79 2.44 10.29
N ILE A 112 10.64 1.89 9.08
CA ILE A 112 11.78 1.43 8.25
C ILE A 112 12.20 2.43 7.17
N ARG A 113 11.31 3.35 6.79
CA ARG A 113 11.45 4.37 5.74
C ARG A 113 10.76 5.67 6.20
N PRO A 114 11.27 6.33 7.24
CA PRO A 114 10.64 7.54 7.80
C PRO A 114 10.55 8.70 6.79
N GLU A 115 11.39 8.70 5.76
CA GLU A 115 11.36 9.64 4.65
C GLU A 115 10.21 9.42 3.67
N MET A 116 9.62 8.21 3.64
CA MET A 116 8.56 7.88 2.70
C MET A 116 7.22 8.45 3.18
N PRO A 117 6.56 9.34 2.41
CA PRO A 117 5.31 9.94 2.85
C PRO A 117 4.20 8.89 2.97
N VAL A 118 3.55 8.86 4.15
CA VAL A 118 2.49 7.89 4.47
C VAL A 118 1.05 8.43 4.42
N HIS A 119 0.91 9.70 4.12
CA HIS A 119 -0.37 10.37 3.90
C HIS A 119 -0.55 10.68 2.41
N SER A 120 -1.73 11.11 1.98
CA SER A 120 -1.90 11.66 0.64
C SER A 120 -1.42 13.11 0.60
N VAL A 121 -1.08 13.62 -0.59
CA VAL A 121 -0.72 15.04 -0.77
C VAL A 121 -1.83 15.95 -0.26
N GLN A 122 -3.09 15.58 -0.49
CA GLN A 122 -4.25 16.34 -0.01
C GLN A 122 -4.37 16.32 1.52
N ALA A 123 -4.06 15.18 2.17
CA ALA A 123 -4.07 15.08 3.62
C ALA A 123 -2.95 15.94 4.24
N GLU A 124 -1.74 15.89 3.69
CA GLU A 124 -0.61 16.72 4.14
C GLU A 124 -0.91 18.21 4.01
N LYS A 125 -1.51 18.64 2.89
CA LYS A 125 -1.91 20.04 2.68
C LYS A 125 -2.94 20.53 3.71
N LYS A 126 -3.87 19.68 4.12
CA LYS A 126 -4.87 20.04 5.14
C LYS A 126 -4.21 20.25 6.50
N THR A 127 -3.34 19.32 6.91
CA THR A 127 -2.62 19.42 8.17
C THR A 127 -1.67 20.63 8.21
N ALA A 128 -0.99 20.93 7.09
CA ALA A 128 -0.12 22.11 7.01
C ALA A 128 -0.90 23.44 6.99
N GLY A 129 -2.12 23.45 6.44
CA GLY A 129 -3.00 24.63 6.49
C GLY A 129 -3.58 24.87 7.88
N GLU A 130 -3.89 23.81 8.64
CA GLU A 130 -4.37 23.90 10.02
C GLU A 130 -3.31 24.48 10.98
N THR A 131 -2.01 24.31 10.70
CA THR A 131 -0.93 24.90 11.50
C THR A 131 -0.67 26.40 11.24
N ALA A 132 -1.31 27.01 10.22
CA ALA A 132 -1.08 28.42 9.87
C ALA A 132 -2.10 29.38 10.52
N ASP A 133 -3.14 28.87 11.18
CA ASP A 133 -4.23 29.65 11.79
C ASP A 133 -4.28 29.54 13.34
N THR A 134 -3.14 29.29 14.00
CA THR A 134 -3.02 29.36 15.48
C THR A 134 -1.85 30.24 15.89
#